data_AF-A0A2A2LEI8-F1
#
_entry.id   AF-A0A2A2LEI8-F1
#
_cell.length_a   1.000
_cell.length_b   1.000
_cell.length_c   1.000
_cell.angle_alpha   90.00
_cell.angle_beta   90.00
_cell.angle_gamma   90.00
#
_symmetry.space_group_name_H-M   'P 1'
#
loop_
_entity.id
_entity.type
_entity.pdbx_description
1 polymer ?
#
loop_
_entity_poly.entity_id
_entity_poly.type
_entity_poly.pdbx_seq_one_letter_code
_entity_poly.pdbx_strand_id
1 'polypeptide(L)'
;MFAFLLIFSLAVVFPSPGSSHIARDEFEASLDEHALFPSRFSIPDWSDAVVSNSLIVEVLLVVDGGVAEAVGNEEDRIHNAVTTLIQYVNMFSIQLGLRIVVVDVIPVNGYHMSLHSFKQWHGQHIKELANHDIAILLRANYQGAIASVGGACKDEEKVGICGFSPQIPYRYSTLFFHSIAHLLGLSHDTKVNCNCKNATRGDCLRIHGFEYECSAQALIQSASRLPCLSTDIPTLSRSSLPVCGNGVVEASEQCDCGSSKSCDNPFCDSASCQFIMPKMLLSSILTFIPALLIFCLIVVLRNRIMTAYRKRQSSQRRRPVLPHPHSTTASLSTQISEEFLSSESLPSPPPLSSSSKSPIYPTEDPIFFSSPPQIQKQKPLTLDSTVPLPTKFNQQSPMSP
;
A
#
# COMPACT_ATOMS: atom_id res chain seq x y z
N MET A 1 -11.21 -28.71 -34.71
CA MET A 1 -9.96 -28.26 -34.06
C MET A 1 -10.15 -26.88 -33.39
N PHE A 2 -11.20 -26.70 -32.57
CA PHE A 2 -11.49 -25.41 -31.88
C PHE A 2 -11.96 -25.57 -30.42
N ALA A 3 -12.18 -26.80 -29.94
CA ALA A 3 -12.61 -27.09 -28.56
C ALA A 3 -11.43 -27.28 -27.58
N PHE A 4 -10.20 -27.49 -28.09
CA PHE A 4 -9.02 -27.76 -27.25
C PHE A 4 -8.33 -26.49 -26.69
N LEU A 5 -8.55 -25.32 -27.29
CA LEU A 5 -7.94 -24.07 -26.84
C LEU A 5 -8.70 -23.39 -25.68
N LEU A 6 -9.94 -23.80 -25.39
CA LEU A 6 -10.74 -23.26 -24.28
C LEU A 6 -10.42 -23.90 -22.92
N ILE A 7 -9.76 -25.06 -22.90
CA ILE A 7 -9.44 -25.79 -21.67
C ILE A 7 -8.14 -25.27 -21.02
N PHE A 8 -7.19 -24.77 -21.81
CA PHE A 8 -5.90 -24.28 -21.31
C PHE A 8 -5.96 -22.91 -20.62
N SER A 9 -7.04 -22.13 -20.78
CA SER A 9 -7.17 -20.80 -20.17
C SER A 9 -7.82 -20.78 -18.77
N LEU A 10 -8.23 -21.94 -18.25
CA LEU A 10 -8.86 -22.06 -16.91
C LEU A 10 -7.94 -22.70 -15.85
N ALA A 11 -6.71 -23.06 -16.21
CA ALA A 11 -5.77 -23.78 -15.35
C ALA A 11 -4.78 -22.90 -14.56
N VAL A 12 -4.93 -21.57 -14.59
CA VAL A 12 -3.95 -20.60 -14.04
C VAL A 12 -4.58 -19.68 -12.96
N VAL A 13 -5.87 -19.85 -12.63
CA VAL A 13 -6.65 -18.89 -11.82
C VAL A 13 -7.01 -19.42 -10.41
N PHE A 14 -6.43 -20.53 -9.97
CA PHE A 14 -6.61 -21.07 -8.61
C PHE A 14 -5.30 -21.60 -8.02
N PRO A 15 -4.70 -20.90 -7.03
CA PRO A 15 -3.80 -21.53 -6.08
C PRO A 15 -4.60 -22.51 -5.21
N SER A 16 -4.16 -23.75 -5.09
CA SER A 16 -4.81 -24.72 -4.20
C SER A 16 -4.53 -24.37 -2.73
N PRO A 17 -5.52 -24.40 -1.82
CA PRO A 17 -5.30 -24.08 -0.41
C PRO A 17 -4.53 -25.22 0.29
N GLY A 18 -3.22 -25.06 0.49
CA GLY A 18 -2.40 -26.08 1.14
C GLY A 18 -1.03 -25.61 1.64
N SER A 19 -0.79 -25.82 2.93
CA SER A 19 0.53 -25.86 3.59
C SER A 19 1.36 -24.57 3.68
N SER A 20 0.99 -23.69 4.62
CA SER A 20 1.92 -22.79 5.31
C SER A 20 1.77 -22.87 6.85
N HIS A 21 1.64 -24.10 7.37
CA HIS A 21 1.59 -24.35 8.81
C HIS A 21 3.00 -24.32 9.43
N ILE A 22 3.10 -23.58 10.54
CA ILE A 22 4.09 -23.73 11.63
C ILE A 22 5.55 -23.38 11.27
N ALA A 23 5.89 -22.13 11.59
CA ALA A 23 7.17 -21.74 12.17
C ALA A 23 6.91 -20.53 13.10
N ARG A 24 6.36 -20.78 14.29
CA ARG A 24 6.03 -19.73 15.30
C ARG A 24 6.45 -20.13 16.72
N ASP A 25 7.70 -20.55 16.81
CA ASP A 25 8.51 -20.64 18.02
C ASP A 25 9.83 -19.89 17.69
N GLU A 26 10.57 -19.26 18.59
CA GLU A 26 10.52 -19.27 20.06
C GLU A 26 11.15 -17.96 20.59
N PHE A 27 10.46 -17.19 21.45
CA PHE A 27 11.11 -16.29 22.42
C PHE A 27 10.13 -15.78 23.50
N GLU A 28 10.13 -16.41 24.66
CA GLU A 28 9.61 -15.79 25.89
C GLU A 28 10.74 -15.07 26.63
N ALA A 29 10.50 -13.81 26.98
CA ALA A 29 11.25 -13.09 28.00
C ALA A 29 10.27 -12.18 28.75
N SER A 30 10.28 -12.23 30.07
CA SER A 30 9.40 -11.44 30.94
C SER A 30 9.77 -9.96 30.97
N LEU A 31 8.78 -9.10 31.25
CA LEU A 31 8.90 -7.97 32.20
C LEU A 31 7.55 -7.25 32.43
N ASP A 32 7.28 -7.01 33.70
CA ASP A 32 6.38 -6.05 34.38
C ASP A 32 4.95 -5.72 33.89
N GLU A 33 4.03 -5.82 34.85
CA GLU A 33 2.59 -5.56 34.82
C GLU A 33 2.19 -4.08 34.62
N HIS A 34 3.16 -3.20 34.31
CA HIS A 34 2.99 -1.76 34.09
C HIS A 34 3.58 -1.27 32.76
N ALA A 35 4.07 -2.17 31.90
CA ALA A 35 4.63 -1.80 30.60
C ALA A 35 3.54 -1.37 29.59
N LEU A 36 3.76 -0.27 28.86
CA LEU A 36 2.95 0.10 27.67
C LEU A 36 3.20 -0.83 26.46
N PHE A 37 4.06 -1.84 26.62
CA PHE A 37 4.38 -2.85 25.61
C PHE A 37 3.83 -4.21 26.06
N PRO A 38 2.76 -4.74 25.44
CA PRO A 38 2.26 -6.07 25.79
C PRO A 38 3.29 -7.14 25.42
N SER A 39 3.46 -8.16 26.28
CA SER A 39 4.44 -9.24 26.10
C SER A 39 4.27 -10.06 24.82
N ARG A 40 3.08 -10.01 24.21
CA ARG A 40 2.83 -10.39 22.82
C ARG A 40 2.11 -9.24 22.11
N PHE A 41 2.58 -8.86 20.92
CA PHE A 41 1.86 -7.90 20.08
C PHE A 41 0.57 -8.52 19.54
N SER A 42 -0.55 -8.16 20.15
CA SER A 42 -1.91 -8.44 19.67
C SER A 42 -2.51 -7.18 19.07
N ILE A 43 -2.99 -7.27 17.84
CA ILE A 43 -3.82 -6.22 17.23
C ILE A 43 -5.15 -6.20 18.01
N PRO A 44 -5.58 -5.07 18.58
CA PRO A 44 -6.86 -5.00 19.27
C PRO A 44 -8.03 -5.12 18.29
N ASP A 45 -9.14 -5.68 18.76
CA ASP A 45 -10.42 -5.70 18.05
C ASP A 45 -11.28 -4.54 18.57
N TRP A 46 -11.43 -3.52 17.72
CA TRP A 46 -12.30 -2.37 17.94
C TRP A 46 -13.45 -2.32 16.92
N SER A 47 -13.76 -3.44 16.26
CA SER A 47 -14.79 -3.53 15.20
C SER A 47 -16.23 -3.27 15.67
N ASP A 48 -16.47 -3.21 16.99
CA ASP A 48 -17.74 -2.81 17.60
C ASP A 48 -17.87 -1.28 17.81
N ALA A 49 -16.83 -0.48 17.53
CA ALA A 49 -16.86 0.96 17.71
C ALA A 49 -17.80 1.66 16.71
N VAL A 50 -18.61 2.61 17.19
CA VAL A 50 -19.56 3.36 16.35
C VAL A 50 -18.84 4.51 15.67
N VAL A 51 -18.33 4.24 14.46
CA VAL A 51 -17.65 5.20 13.57
C VAL A 51 -18.66 5.87 12.63
N SER A 52 -18.72 7.20 12.64
CA SER A 52 -19.63 7.96 11.75
C SER A 52 -19.05 8.22 10.36
N ASN A 53 -17.80 8.67 10.30
CA ASN A 53 -17.04 9.03 9.10
C ASN A 53 -15.60 8.51 9.25
N SER A 54 -14.87 8.32 8.15
CA SER A 54 -13.40 8.29 8.23
C SER A 54 -12.88 9.72 8.41
N LEU A 55 -11.90 9.90 9.29
CA LEU A 55 -11.20 11.16 9.52
C LEU A 55 -9.72 10.97 9.17
N ILE A 56 -9.17 11.89 8.38
CA ILE A 56 -7.75 11.98 8.09
C ILE A 56 -7.08 12.79 9.20
N VAL A 57 -5.90 12.33 9.63
CA VAL A 57 -5.04 12.99 10.59
C VAL A 57 -3.70 13.24 9.91
N GLU A 58 -3.42 14.50 9.59
CA GLU A 58 -2.14 14.95 9.04
C GLU A 58 -1.08 14.98 10.15
N VAL A 59 -0.10 14.07 10.07
CA VAL A 59 0.95 13.90 11.06
C VAL A 59 2.29 14.38 10.52
N LEU A 60 2.86 15.39 11.16
CA LEU A 60 4.27 15.73 11.02
C LEU A 60 5.11 14.81 11.93
N LEU A 61 6.14 14.18 11.38
CA LEU A 61 7.11 13.43 12.18
C LEU A 61 8.42 14.19 12.30
N VAL A 62 8.97 14.20 13.50
CA VAL A 62 10.29 14.76 13.80
C VAL A 62 11.12 13.63 14.40
N VAL A 63 12.40 13.53 14.03
CA VAL A 63 13.24 12.38 14.34
C VAL A 63 14.47 12.86 15.10
N ASP A 64 14.62 12.46 16.37
CA ASP A 64 15.75 12.88 17.21
C ASP A 64 17.07 12.26 16.72
N GLY A 65 18.19 12.94 16.97
CA GLY A 65 19.49 12.58 16.40
C GLY A 65 19.91 11.14 16.70
N GLY A 66 19.53 10.62 17.88
CA GLY A 66 19.81 9.24 18.26
C GLY A 66 19.02 8.19 17.45
N VAL A 67 17.86 8.55 16.89
CA VAL A 67 17.15 7.68 15.92
C VAL A 67 17.85 7.71 14.57
N ALA A 68 18.25 8.90 14.10
CA ALA A 68 18.93 9.06 12.81
C ALA A 68 20.30 8.37 12.79
N GLU A 69 21.14 8.58 13.82
CA GLU A 69 22.43 7.90 13.99
C GLU A 69 22.29 6.38 14.02
N ALA A 70 21.23 5.83 14.63
CA ALA A 70 21.00 4.40 14.73
C ALA A 70 20.69 3.71 13.38
N VAL A 71 20.48 4.50 12.31
CA VAL A 71 20.45 4.05 10.90
C VAL A 71 21.45 4.78 10.01
N GLY A 72 22.56 5.27 10.59
CA GLY A 72 23.65 5.90 9.83
C GLY A 72 23.34 7.29 9.27
N ASN A 73 22.23 7.91 9.68
CA ASN A 73 21.64 9.11 9.09
C ASN A 73 21.17 8.93 7.64
N GLU A 74 20.88 7.70 7.22
CA GLU A 74 20.32 7.38 5.90
C GLU A 74 18.81 7.66 5.86
N GLU A 75 18.38 8.66 5.09
CA GLU A 75 16.98 9.10 4.96
C GLU A 75 16.02 7.95 4.61
N ASP A 76 16.36 7.14 3.60
CA ASP A 76 15.59 5.96 3.20
C ASP A 76 15.37 4.97 4.36
N ARG A 77 16.35 4.81 5.26
CA ARG A 77 16.24 3.89 6.40
C ARG A 77 15.39 4.45 7.53
N ILE A 78 15.37 5.78 7.70
CA ILE A 78 14.43 6.47 8.58
C ILE A 78 13.01 6.31 8.02
N HIS A 79 12.81 6.58 6.73
CA HIS A 79 11.51 6.43 6.05
C HIS A 79 10.98 5.00 6.12
N ASN A 80 11.75 3.98 5.76
CA ASN A 80 11.32 2.57 5.86
C ASN A 80 10.92 2.17 7.30
N ALA A 81 11.63 2.68 8.32
CA ALA A 81 11.30 2.43 9.72
C ALA A 81 10.00 3.15 10.14
N VAL A 82 9.77 4.38 9.65
CA VAL A 82 8.53 5.14 9.87
C VAL A 82 7.34 4.49 9.16
N THR A 83 7.46 4.12 7.88
CA THR A 83 6.43 3.39 7.14
C THR A 83 6.04 2.11 7.87
N THR A 84 7.03 1.35 8.40
CA THR A 84 6.77 0.17 9.24
C THR A 84 5.98 0.52 10.51
N LEU A 85 6.30 1.63 11.20
CA LEU A 85 5.56 2.07 12.38
C LEU A 85 4.08 2.36 12.03
N ILE A 86 3.85 3.18 11.01
CA ILE A 86 2.50 3.61 10.63
C ILE A 86 1.67 2.44 10.07
N GLN A 87 2.26 1.53 9.29
CA GLN A 87 1.55 0.31 8.83
C GLN A 87 1.03 -0.55 9.99
N TYR A 88 1.79 -0.66 11.09
CA TYR A 88 1.32 -1.37 12.29
C TYR A 88 0.23 -0.60 13.05
N VAL A 89 0.25 0.75 13.03
CA VAL A 89 -0.82 1.61 13.59
C VAL A 89 -2.11 1.48 12.78
N ASN A 90 -2.01 1.45 11.45
CA ASN A 90 -3.13 1.32 10.52
C ASN A 90 -3.95 0.04 10.76
N MET A 91 -3.34 -1.03 11.28
CA MET A 91 -4.04 -2.29 11.61
C MET A 91 -5.16 -2.11 12.66
N PHE A 92 -5.15 -1.02 13.42
CA PHE A 92 -6.18 -0.72 14.42
C PHE A 92 -6.76 0.71 14.33
N SER A 93 -6.02 1.70 13.81
CA SER A 93 -6.59 3.05 13.61
C SER A 93 -7.71 3.06 12.56
N ILE A 94 -7.59 2.24 11.50
CA ILE A 94 -8.59 2.11 10.44
C ILE A 94 -9.91 1.53 10.97
N GLN A 95 -9.87 0.67 11.99
CA GLN A 95 -11.08 0.14 12.65
C GLN A 95 -11.91 1.26 13.31
N LEU A 96 -11.27 2.38 13.65
CA LEU A 96 -11.87 3.59 14.22
C LEU A 96 -12.14 4.67 13.17
N GLY A 97 -11.94 4.39 11.88
CA GLY A 97 -12.01 5.37 10.80
C GLY A 97 -10.86 6.38 10.78
N LEU A 98 -9.82 6.21 11.62
CA LEU A 98 -8.69 7.15 11.70
C LEU A 98 -7.61 6.78 10.68
N ARG A 99 -7.48 7.63 9.65
CA ARG A 99 -6.54 7.51 8.53
C ARG A 99 -5.31 8.35 8.83
N ILE A 100 -4.16 7.70 9.06
CA ILE A 100 -2.91 8.37 9.43
C ILE A 100 -2.09 8.65 8.16
N VAL A 101 -1.78 9.92 7.93
CA VAL A 101 -1.05 10.39 6.73
C VAL A 101 0.17 11.19 7.18
N VAL A 102 1.36 10.90 6.64
CA VAL A 102 2.63 11.49 7.07
C VAL A 102 3.03 12.62 6.12
N VAL A 103 2.91 13.87 6.55
CA VAL A 103 3.11 15.05 5.68
C VAL A 103 4.56 15.48 5.51
N ASP A 104 5.44 15.08 6.43
CA ASP A 104 6.90 15.31 6.41
C ASP A 104 7.58 14.41 7.47
N VAL A 105 8.86 14.12 7.30
CA VAL A 105 9.71 13.39 8.26
C VAL A 105 11.04 14.13 8.44
N ILE A 106 11.15 14.92 9.51
CA ILE A 106 12.23 15.88 9.68
C ILE A 106 13.26 15.35 10.71
N PRO A 107 14.47 14.92 10.30
CA PRO A 107 15.55 14.65 11.24
C PRO A 107 16.08 15.95 11.86
N VAL A 108 16.32 15.95 13.16
CA VAL A 108 16.93 17.08 13.89
C VAL A 108 18.20 16.64 14.60
N ASN A 109 19.21 17.51 14.62
CA ASN A 109 20.49 17.30 15.32
C ASN A 109 20.37 17.29 16.85
N GLY A 110 19.13 17.22 17.37
CA GLY A 110 18.79 17.29 18.78
C GLY A 110 18.60 15.91 19.40
N TYR A 111 19.20 15.72 20.58
CA TYR A 111 19.06 14.50 21.36
C TYR A 111 18.17 14.77 22.57
N HIS A 112 17.35 13.79 22.93
CA HIS A 112 16.70 13.72 24.25
C HIS A 112 15.80 14.93 24.60
N MET A 113 15.26 15.62 23.61
CA MET A 113 14.39 16.79 23.79
C MET A 113 13.24 16.51 24.76
N SER A 114 12.91 17.49 25.60
CA SER A 114 11.73 17.46 26.47
C SER A 114 10.49 17.90 25.69
N LEU A 115 9.28 17.58 26.17
CA LEU A 115 8.03 18.05 25.53
C LEU A 115 7.97 19.59 25.48
N HIS A 116 8.49 20.27 26.50
CA HIS A 116 8.59 21.74 26.52
C HIS A 116 9.57 22.27 25.46
N SER A 117 10.75 21.65 25.34
CA SER A 117 11.73 21.99 24.30
C SER A 117 11.19 21.74 22.89
N PHE A 118 10.41 20.67 22.71
CA PHE A 118 9.79 20.35 21.43
C PHE A 118 8.66 21.33 21.08
N LYS A 119 7.80 21.71 22.04
CA LYS A 119 6.83 22.82 21.87
C LYS A 119 7.49 24.12 21.41
N GLN A 120 8.57 24.52 22.06
CA GLN A 120 9.30 25.74 21.72
C GLN A 120 9.90 25.68 20.31
N TRP A 121 10.60 24.60 19.98
CA TRP A 121 11.19 24.41 18.64
C TRP A 121 10.12 24.39 17.54
N HIS A 122 9.02 23.68 17.78
CA HIS A 122 7.92 23.51 16.82
C HIS A 122 7.18 24.84 16.58
N GLY A 123 6.82 25.56 17.65
CA GLY A 123 6.16 26.87 17.55
C GLY A 123 7.03 27.95 16.90
N GLN A 124 8.36 27.89 17.06
CA GLN A 124 9.30 28.78 16.36
C GLN A 124 9.32 28.52 14.85
N HIS A 125 9.33 27.25 14.43
CA HIS A 125 9.48 26.85 13.03
C HIS A 125 8.14 26.64 12.30
N ILE A 126 6.98 26.83 12.94
CA ILE A 126 5.64 26.44 12.46
C ILE A 126 5.29 26.88 11.03
N LYS A 127 5.89 27.98 10.54
CA LYS A 127 5.67 28.54 9.18
C LYS A 127 6.52 27.89 8.08
N GLU A 128 7.53 27.10 8.46
CA GLU A 128 8.49 26.44 7.57
C GLU A 128 8.24 24.92 7.47
N LEU A 129 7.49 24.38 8.43
CA LEU A 129 6.98 23.01 8.47
C LEU A 129 5.82 22.82 7.45
N ALA A 130 5.58 21.59 7.01
CA ALA A 130 4.36 21.24 6.28
C ALA A 130 3.11 21.49 7.14
N ASN A 131 1.93 21.71 6.53
CA ASN A 131 0.67 21.79 7.28
C ASN A 131 0.37 20.45 7.95
N HIS A 132 -0.11 20.48 9.20
CA HIS A 132 -0.43 19.27 9.96
C HIS A 132 -1.39 19.55 11.13
N ASP A 133 -2.20 18.55 11.46
CA ASP A 133 -3.09 18.53 12.62
C ASP A 133 -2.31 18.32 13.92
N ILE A 134 -1.28 17.47 13.86
CA ILE A 134 -0.44 17.05 14.99
C ILE A 134 1.02 16.81 14.56
N ALA A 135 1.96 16.93 15.50
CA ALA A 135 3.37 16.59 15.30
C ALA A 135 3.89 15.66 16.42
N ILE A 136 4.70 14.65 16.07
CA ILE A 136 5.27 13.72 17.05
C ILE A 136 6.78 13.60 16.85
N LEU A 137 7.54 13.85 17.92
CA LEU A 137 8.96 13.54 18.00
C LEU A 137 9.16 12.05 18.31
N LEU A 138 9.78 11.33 17.38
CA LEU A 138 10.30 9.98 17.56
C LEU A 138 11.67 10.09 18.23
N ARG A 139 11.78 9.62 19.48
CA ARG A 139 12.94 9.83 20.36
C ARG A 139 13.64 8.53 20.73
N ALA A 140 14.94 8.47 20.49
CA ALA A 140 15.77 7.33 20.88
C ALA A 140 15.94 7.24 22.40
N ASN A 141 16.11 6.00 22.89
CA ASN A 141 16.33 5.66 24.30
C ASN A 141 15.25 6.19 25.28
N TYR A 142 14.06 6.52 24.76
CA TYR A 142 12.87 6.83 25.55
C TYR A 142 11.89 5.65 25.48
N GLN A 143 11.35 5.26 26.63
CA GLN A 143 10.48 4.08 26.76
C GLN A 143 8.99 4.44 26.91
N GLY A 144 8.64 5.73 26.88
CA GLY A 144 7.29 6.23 27.14
C GLY A 144 6.70 7.06 26.00
N ALA A 145 5.51 7.57 26.27
CA ALA A 145 4.81 8.56 25.45
C ALA A 145 4.40 9.73 26.34
N ILE A 146 4.44 10.95 25.81
CA ILE A 146 3.83 12.12 26.44
C ILE A 146 3.40 13.12 25.37
N ALA A 147 2.16 13.61 25.43
CA ALA A 147 1.65 14.58 24.48
C ALA A 147 0.59 15.49 25.13
N SER A 148 0.32 16.65 24.53
CA SER A 148 -0.70 17.56 25.05
C SER A 148 -2.10 16.97 24.82
N VAL A 149 -2.88 16.78 25.90
CA VAL A 149 -4.24 16.25 25.78
C VAL A 149 -5.14 17.27 25.10
N GLY A 150 -5.73 16.90 23.97
CA GLY A 150 -6.51 17.79 23.11
C GLY A 150 -5.66 18.89 22.46
N GLY A 151 -4.38 18.61 22.20
CA GLY A 151 -3.47 19.55 21.54
C GLY A 151 -3.75 19.78 20.05
N ALA A 152 -4.40 18.84 19.36
CA ALA A 152 -4.68 18.94 17.92
C ALA A 152 -5.42 20.23 17.53
N CYS A 153 -5.16 20.69 16.30
CA CYS A 153 -5.63 21.98 15.76
C CYS A 153 -5.12 23.25 16.49
N LYS A 154 -4.15 23.16 17.41
CA LYS A 154 -3.60 24.31 18.17
C LYS A 154 -2.08 24.36 18.01
N ASP A 155 -1.55 25.38 17.35
CA ASP A 155 -0.17 25.35 16.88
C ASP A 155 0.89 25.14 17.98
N GLU A 156 0.78 25.80 19.13
CA GLU A 156 1.74 25.63 20.24
C GLU A 156 1.55 24.33 21.06
N GLU A 157 0.40 23.67 20.91
CA GLU A 157 -0.01 22.54 21.75
C GLU A 157 -0.07 21.20 21.00
N LYS A 158 -0.15 21.19 19.66
CA LYS A 158 -0.36 20.00 18.82
C LYS A 158 0.81 19.01 18.74
N VAL A 159 1.64 18.93 19.78
CA VAL A 159 2.88 18.16 19.80
C VAL A 159 2.91 17.05 20.86
N GLY A 160 3.59 15.94 20.51
CA GLY A 160 3.90 14.84 21.42
C GLY A 160 5.32 14.29 21.23
N ILE A 161 5.75 13.46 22.17
CA ILE A 161 7.00 12.68 22.09
C ILE A 161 6.65 11.21 22.31
N CYS A 162 7.12 10.36 21.40
CA CYS A 162 7.02 8.91 21.49
C CYS A 162 8.42 8.30 21.51
N GLY A 163 8.64 7.30 22.37
CA GLY A 163 9.81 6.43 22.27
C GLY A 163 9.88 5.76 20.91
N PHE A 164 11.08 5.55 20.37
CA PHE A 164 11.26 4.88 19.08
C PHE A 164 12.62 4.17 18.96
N SER A 165 12.65 3.08 18.20
CA SER A 165 13.87 2.43 17.72
C SER A 165 13.60 1.91 16.29
N PRO A 166 14.40 2.33 15.29
CA PRO A 166 14.17 1.95 13.88
C PRO A 166 14.51 0.48 13.59
N GLN A 167 15.18 -0.22 14.52
CA GLN A 167 15.45 -1.66 14.43
C GLN A 167 14.21 -2.52 14.77
N ILE A 168 13.25 -1.97 15.51
CA ILE A 168 12.03 -2.66 15.97
C ILE A 168 10.78 -1.73 15.93
N PRO A 169 10.47 -1.06 14.79
CA PRO A 169 9.47 0.02 14.77
C PRO A 169 8.08 -0.43 15.24
N TYR A 170 7.69 -1.66 14.84
CA TYR A 170 6.40 -2.27 15.15
C TYR A 170 6.05 -2.28 16.65
N ARG A 171 7.05 -2.40 17.54
CA ARG A 171 6.83 -2.42 19.00
C ARG A 171 6.30 -1.10 19.54
N TYR A 172 6.59 0.01 18.86
CA TYR A 172 6.19 1.35 19.27
C TYR A 172 4.83 1.79 18.71
N SER A 173 4.18 0.97 17.88
CA SER A 173 2.88 1.30 17.27
C SER A 173 1.79 1.64 18.29
N THR A 174 1.62 0.83 19.34
CA THR A 174 0.68 1.10 20.44
C THR A 174 1.02 2.39 21.20
N LEU A 175 2.30 2.65 21.43
CA LEU A 175 2.81 3.82 22.16
C LEU A 175 2.62 5.13 21.37
N PHE A 176 2.87 5.06 20.07
CA PHE A 176 2.65 6.13 19.11
C PHE A 176 1.17 6.44 18.96
N PHE A 177 0.31 5.42 18.86
CA PHE A 177 -1.14 5.62 18.84
C PHE A 177 -1.69 6.16 20.16
N HIS A 178 -1.13 5.77 21.31
CA HIS A 178 -1.46 6.36 22.60
C HIS A 178 -1.13 7.88 22.62
N SER A 179 -0.03 8.28 21.98
CA SER A 179 0.34 9.69 21.79
C SER A 179 -0.67 10.44 20.90
N ILE A 180 -1.10 9.83 19.79
CA ILE A 180 -2.18 10.35 18.92
C ILE A 180 -3.48 10.48 19.72
N ALA A 181 -3.87 9.47 20.48
CA ALA A 181 -5.12 9.47 21.24
C ALA A 181 -5.20 10.65 22.23
N HIS A 182 -4.10 10.95 22.93
CA HIS A 182 -4.00 12.17 23.73
C HIS A 182 -4.18 13.44 22.89
N LEU A 183 -3.43 13.58 21.79
CA LEU A 183 -3.49 14.77 20.94
C LEU A 183 -4.89 15.03 20.38
N LEU A 184 -5.62 13.98 20.02
CA LEU A 184 -7.00 14.03 19.54
C LEU A 184 -8.05 14.21 20.67
N GLY A 185 -7.63 14.39 21.92
CA GLY A 185 -8.50 14.78 23.03
C GLY A 185 -9.02 13.66 23.92
N LEU A 186 -8.33 12.52 24.00
CA LEU A 186 -8.60 11.48 24.99
C LEU A 186 -7.69 11.63 26.22
N SER A 187 -8.28 11.81 27.41
CA SER A 187 -7.56 11.72 28.69
C SER A 187 -7.66 10.30 29.27
N HIS A 188 -6.76 9.92 30.19
CA HIS A 188 -6.81 8.60 30.84
C HIS A 188 -8.10 8.36 31.62
N ASP A 189 -8.70 9.42 32.16
CA ASP A 189 -9.93 9.43 32.97
C ASP A 189 -11.23 9.66 32.16
N THR A 190 -11.14 9.81 30.83
CA THR A 190 -12.32 10.00 29.97
C THR A 190 -13.24 8.76 30.03
N LYS A 191 -14.55 9.00 30.26
CA LYS A 191 -15.58 7.94 30.35
C LYS A 191 -16.69 8.18 29.34
N VAL A 192 -17.02 7.15 28.56
CA VAL A 192 -18.21 7.10 27.70
C VAL A 192 -18.85 5.72 27.80
N ASN A 193 -20.14 5.63 27.51
CA ASN A 193 -20.81 4.34 27.37
C ASN A 193 -20.59 3.81 25.94
N CYS A 194 -20.31 2.52 25.83
CA CYS A 194 -20.25 1.78 24.56
C CYS A 194 -20.78 0.36 24.75
N ASN A 195 -21.03 -0.34 23.65
CA ASN A 195 -21.36 -1.77 23.64
C ASN A 195 -20.31 -2.52 22.83
N CYS A 196 -19.96 -3.74 23.23
CA CYS A 196 -19.18 -4.67 22.41
C CYS A 196 -19.61 -6.12 22.69
N LYS A 197 -19.38 -7.01 21.72
CA LYS A 197 -19.76 -8.43 21.77
C LYS A 197 -19.04 -9.20 22.89
N ASN A 198 -17.85 -8.74 23.28
CA ASN A 198 -16.94 -9.40 24.22
C ASN A 198 -16.78 -8.66 25.58
N ALA A 199 -17.79 -7.88 26.01
CA ALA A 199 -17.73 -7.07 27.24
C ALA A 199 -17.48 -7.88 28.53
N THR A 200 -17.64 -9.20 28.51
CA THR A 200 -17.42 -10.12 29.65
C THR A 200 -15.96 -10.25 30.12
N ARG A 201 -15.02 -9.49 29.55
CA ARG A 201 -13.59 -9.48 29.94
C ARG A 201 -13.08 -8.18 30.58
N GLY A 202 -13.87 -7.11 30.67
CA GLY A 202 -13.43 -5.84 31.26
C GLY A 202 -12.43 -5.04 30.41
N ASP A 203 -12.40 -5.32 29.09
CA ASP A 203 -11.49 -4.73 28.10
C ASP A 203 -12.26 -4.19 26.88
N CYS A 204 -13.56 -3.89 27.04
CA CYS A 204 -14.49 -3.52 25.98
C CYS A 204 -14.04 -2.23 25.28
N LEU A 205 -13.64 -2.32 24.00
CA LEU A 205 -13.13 -1.19 23.20
C LEU A 205 -12.05 -0.36 23.93
N ARG A 206 -11.19 -1.01 24.73
CA ARG A 206 -10.13 -0.35 25.48
C ARG A 206 -8.92 -0.03 24.60
N ILE A 207 -8.30 1.13 24.82
CA ILE A 207 -6.94 1.42 24.34
C ILE A 207 -5.95 1.12 25.47
N HIS A 208 -4.88 0.37 25.19
CA HIS A 208 -3.85 0.07 26.19
C HIS A 208 -3.25 1.36 26.79
N GLY A 209 -3.08 1.36 28.12
CA GLY A 209 -2.62 2.52 28.90
C GLY A 209 -3.71 3.51 29.33
N PHE A 210 -4.95 3.42 28.83
CA PHE A 210 -6.08 4.20 29.36
C PHE A 210 -6.75 3.47 30.53
N GLU A 211 -7.33 4.21 31.50
CA GLU A 211 -7.85 3.65 32.76
C GLU A 211 -9.20 2.93 32.58
N TYR A 212 -10.02 3.39 31.63
CA TYR A 212 -11.39 2.92 31.44
C TYR A 212 -11.62 2.18 30.12
N GLU A 213 -12.59 1.27 30.13
CA GLU A 213 -13.23 0.72 28.93
C GLU A 213 -13.82 1.82 28.04
N CYS A 214 -14.19 1.47 26.82
CA CYS A 214 -14.74 2.37 25.81
C CYS A 214 -13.80 3.53 25.40
N SER A 215 -12.51 3.48 25.75
CA SER A 215 -11.52 4.52 25.41
C SER A 215 -11.37 4.71 23.89
N ALA A 216 -11.51 3.65 23.08
CA ALA A 216 -11.53 3.76 21.62
C ALA A 216 -12.81 4.43 21.08
N GLN A 217 -13.96 4.18 21.71
CA GLN A 217 -15.22 4.87 21.40
C GLN A 217 -15.20 6.34 21.84
N ALA A 218 -14.52 6.66 22.94
CA ALA A 218 -14.31 8.02 23.40
C ALA A 218 -13.37 8.81 22.47
N LEU A 219 -12.29 8.18 22.00
CA LEU A 219 -11.34 8.78 21.05
C LEU A 219 -12.05 9.31 19.81
N ILE A 220 -12.87 8.49 19.15
CA ILE A 220 -13.59 8.91 17.94
C ILE A 220 -14.65 9.97 18.20
N GLN A 221 -15.25 10.00 19.40
CA GLN A 221 -16.16 11.07 19.82
C GLN A 221 -15.45 12.40 20.13
N SER A 222 -14.19 12.38 20.57
CA SER A 222 -13.37 13.59 20.69
C SER A 222 -12.86 14.05 19.32
N ALA A 223 -12.31 13.12 18.52
CA ALA A 223 -11.77 13.41 17.20
C ALA A 223 -12.82 14.03 16.25
N SER A 224 -14.06 13.51 16.24
CA SER A 224 -15.15 14.05 15.42
C SER A 224 -15.64 15.45 15.81
N ARG A 225 -15.03 16.10 16.80
CA ARG A 225 -15.30 17.49 17.23
C ARG A 225 -14.15 18.44 16.91
N LEU A 226 -13.04 17.94 16.37
CA LEU A 226 -11.85 18.73 16.03
C LEU A 226 -12.05 19.39 14.66
N PRO A 227 -11.93 20.73 14.55
CA PRO A 227 -12.26 21.46 13.32
C PRO A 227 -11.21 21.36 12.20
N CYS A 228 -10.03 20.78 12.48
CA CYS A 228 -8.99 20.58 11.47
C CYS A 228 -9.07 19.22 10.77
N LEU A 229 -9.60 18.18 11.42
CA LEU A 229 -9.63 16.83 10.85
C LEU A 229 -10.61 16.75 9.67
N SER A 230 -10.08 16.44 8.49
CA SER A 230 -10.82 16.36 7.23
C SER A 230 -11.43 14.97 6.99
N THR A 231 -12.57 14.91 6.30
CA THR A 231 -13.04 13.67 5.64
C THR A 231 -12.46 13.51 4.23
N ASP A 232 -12.00 14.60 3.64
CA ASP A 232 -11.56 14.71 2.25
C ASP A 232 -10.04 14.61 2.19
N ILE A 233 -9.52 13.91 1.18
CA ILE A 233 -8.08 13.66 0.98
C ILE A 233 -7.32 15.00 0.86
N PRO A 234 -6.30 15.27 1.69
CA PRO A 234 -5.57 16.54 1.66
C PRO A 234 -4.72 16.70 0.40
N THR A 235 -4.38 17.93 0.06
CA THR A 235 -3.42 18.23 -1.02
C THR A 235 -2.00 18.01 -0.51
N LEU A 236 -1.51 16.76 -0.61
CA LEU A 236 -0.21 16.38 -0.10
C LEU A 236 0.97 17.10 -0.79
N SER A 237 2.02 17.31 -0.01
CA SER A 237 3.24 18.01 -0.42
C SER A 237 4.17 17.09 -1.24
N ARG A 238 5.39 17.55 -1.57
CA ARG A 238 6.45 16.67 -2.09
C ARG A 238 7.31 16.02 -0.99
N SER A 239 7.10 16.39 0.26
CA SER A 239 7.79 15.80 1.43
C SER A 239 6.90 14.85 2.25
N SER A 240 5.63 14.68 1.87
CA SER A 240 4.79 13.61 2.42
C SER A 240 5.42 12.24 2.13
N LEU A 241 5.47 11.38 3.14
CA LEU A 241 5.94 10.00 3.02
C LEU A 241 4.72 9.08 2.80
N PRO A 242 4.52 8.51 1.60
CA PRO A 242 3.40 7.62 1.34
C PRO A 242 3.44 6.36 2.22
N VAL A 243 2.30 5.97 2.80
CA VAL A 243 2.19 4.76 3.63
C VAL A 243 1.04 3.87 3.15
N CYS A 244 1.34 3.09 2.12
CA CYS A 244 0.48 2.04 1.60
C CYS A 244 -0.14 1.18 2.72
N GLY A 245 -1.47 1.08 2.68
CA GLY A 245 -2.30 0.40 3.66
C GLY A 245 -2.95 1.33 4.68
N ASN A 246 -2.88 2.66 4.53
CA ASN A 246 -3.65 3.61 5.34
C ASN A 246 -5.09 3.81 4.80
N GLY A 247 -5.32 3.53 3.52
CA GLY A 247 -6.58 3.70 2.80
C GLY A 247 -6.83 5.10 2.23
N VAL A 248 -5.76 5.87 2.01
CA VAL A 248 -5.70 7.14 1.28
C VAL A 248 -4.80 6.90 0.08
N VAL A 249 -5.19 7.32 -1.12
CA VAL A 249 -4.32 7.13 -2.31
C VAL A 249 -3.29 8.24 -2.35
N GLU A 250 -2.05 7.92 -2.00
CA GLU A 250 -0.95 8.87 -1.89
C GLU A 250 -0.08 8.94 -3.17
N ALA A 251 1.00 9.73 -3.12
CA ALA A 251 1.93 9.82 -4.25
C ALA A 251 2.60 8.45 -4.53
N SER A 252 2.82 8.15 -5.81
CA SER A 252 3.30 6.85 -6.36
C SER A 252 2.32 5.67 -6.32
N GLU A 253 1.18 5.81 -5.66
CA GLU A 253 0.17 4.74 -5.57
C GLU A 253 -0.82 4.78 -6.74
N GLN A 254 -1.49 3.65 -6.97
CA GLN A 254 -2.58 3.55 -7.95
C GLN A 254 -3.93 3.27 -7.28
N CYS A 255 -3.91 2.69 -6.08
CA CYS A 255 -5.05 2.41 -5.23
C CYS A 255 -4.56 2.11 -3.81
N ASP A 256 -5.35 2.45 -2.79
CA ASP A 256 -5.22 1.88 -1.46
C ASP A 256 -6.61 1.39 -1.01
N CYS A 257 -6.64 0.28 -0.29
CA CYS A 257 -7.81 -0.38 0.27
C CYS A 257 -7.66 -0.66 1.79
N GLY A 258 -6.65 -0.08 2.42
CA GLY A 258 -6.20 -0.42 3.77
C GLY A 258 -5.39 -1.72 3.80
N SER A 259 -5.11 -2.18 5.02
CA SER A 259 -4.36 -3.42 5.28
C SER A 259 -4.91 -4.65 4.55
N SER A 260 -4.07 -5.67 4.38
CA SER A 260 -4.44 -6.98 3.81
C SER A 260 -5.53 -7.76 4.57
N LYS A 261 -5.95 -7.29 5.76
CA LYS A 261 -7.12 -7.82 6.50
C LYS A 261 -8.43 -7.06 6.24
N SER A 262 -8.34 -5.86 5.65
CA SER A 262 -9.45 -4.92 5.45
C SER A 262 -9.68 -4.55 3.98
N CYS A 263 -8.86 -5.08 3.07
CA CYS A 263 -8.92 -4.77 1.65
C CYS A 263 -10.03 -5.57 0.93
N ASP A 264 -11.21 -4.96 0.80
CA ASP A 264 -12.34 -5.52 0.04
C ASP A 264 -12.26 -5.26 -1.49
N ASN A 265 -11.17 -4.67 -1.99
CA ASN A 265 -11.01 -4.30 -3.40
C ASN A 265 -10.22 -5.39 -4.17
N PRO A 266 -10.87 -6.26 -4.97
CA PRO A 266 -10.22 -7.38 -5.65
C PRO A 266 -9.30 -6.98 -6.81
N PHE A 267 -9.19 -5.68 -7.11
CA PHE A 267 -8.28 -5.15 -8.13
C PHE A 267 -7.03 -4.49 -7.53
N CYS A 268 -6.97 -4.26 -6.22
CA CYS A 268 -5.86 -3.58 -5.56
C CYS A 268 -5.00 -4.56 -4.76
N ASP A 269 -3.68 -4.48 -4.92
CA ASP A 269 -2.76 -5.22 -4.05
C ASP A 269 -2.47 -4.41 -2.79
N SER A 270 -3.10 -4.80 -1.68
CA SER A 270 -2.88 -4.23 -0.34
C SER A 270 -1.44 -4.28 0.18
N ALA A 271 -0.52 -5.00 -0.48
CA ALA A 271 0.90 -5.04 -0.12
C ALA A 271 1.79 -4.05 -0.92
N SER A 272 1.29 -3.49 -2.03
CA SER A 272 2.07 -2.58 -2.91
C SER A 272 1.31 -1.33 -3.38
N CYS A 273 0.01 -1.24 -3.10
CA CYS A 273 -0.88 -0.15 -3.51
C CYS A 273 -0.90 0.10 -5.03
N GLN A 274 -0.68 -0.98 -5.78
CA GLN A 274 -0.77 -1.05 -7.24
C GLN A 274 -2.00 -1.86 -7.67
N PHE A 275 -2.49 -1.63 -8.90
CA PHE A 275 -3.52 -2.51 -9.47
C PHE A 275 -2.94 -3.88 -9.85
N ILE A 276 -3.53 -4.95 -9.31
CA ILE A 276 -3.18 -6.36 -9.62
C ILE A 276 -3.25 -6.63 -11.13
N MET A 277 -4.22 -5.99 -11.81
CA MET A 277 -4.41 -6.08 -13.25
C MET A 277 -3.98 -4.76 -13.92
N PRO A 278 -2.94 -4.75 -14.76
CA PRO A 278 -2.51 -3.53 -15.44
C PRO A 278 -3.64 -3.01 -16.35
N LYS A 279 -3.92 -1.70 -16.30
CA LYS A 279 -5.08 -1.04 -16.95
C LYS A 279 -5.23 -1.40 -18.44
N MET A 280 -4.13 -1.68 -19.15
CA MET A 280 -4.14 -2.11 -20.55
C MET A 280 -4.79 -3.48 -20.77
N LEU A 281 -4.62 -4.42 -19.84
CA LEU A 281 -5.22 -5.76 -19.92
C LEU A 281 -6.74 -5.71 -19.69
N LEU A 282 -7.19 -4.87 -18.76
CA LEU A 282 -8.62 -4.62 -18.55
C LEU A 282 -9.27 -4.00 -19.81
N SER A 283 -8.62 -3.00 -20.42
CA SER A 283 -9.07 -2.38 -21.68
C SER A 283 -9.11 -3.39 -22.83
N SER A 284 -8.10 -4.26 -22.95
CA SER A 284 -8.07 -5.34 -23.93
C SER A 284 -9.23 -6.32 -23.74
N ILE A 285 -9.45 -6.81 -22.51
CA ILE A 285 -10.58 -7.69 -22.17
C ILE A 285 -11.93 -7.06 -22.53
N LEU A 286 -12.12 -5.78 -22.17
CA LEU A 286 -13.38 -5.06 -22.39
C LEU A 286 -13.67 -4.74 -23.87
N THR A 287 -12.66 -4.77 -24.75
CA THR A 287 -12.80 -4.46 -26.19
C THR A 287 -12.72 -5.70 -27.08
N PHE A 288 -11.76 -6.60 -26.86
CA PHE A 288 -11.59 -7.80 -27.67
C PHE A 288 -12.69 -8.84 -27.43
N ILE A 289 -13.16 -9.05 -26.20
CA ILE A 289 -14.17 -10.10 -25.94
C ILE A 289 -15.50 -9.78 -26.64
N PRO A 290 -16.07 -8.55 -26.56
CA PRO A 290 -17.24 -8.19 -27.35
C PRO A 290 -17.02 -8.31 -28.87
N ALA A 291 -15.85 -7.88 -29.38
CA ALA A 291 -15.52 -7.98 -30.80
C ALA A 291 -15.46 -9.44 -31.28
N LEU A 292 -14.86 -10.34 -30.50
CA LEU A 292 -14.81 -11.78 -30.77
C LEU A 292 -16.21 -12.41 -30.76
N LEU A 293 -17.06 -12.07 -29.78
CA LEU A 293 -18.44 -12.55 -29.71
C LEU A 293 -19.25 -12.08 -30.92
N ILE A 294 -19.14 -10.81 -31.31
CA ILE A 294 -19.79 -10.24 -32.51
C ILE A 294 -19.29 -10.97 -33.77
N PHE A 295 -17.97 -11.17 -33.93
CA PHE A 295 -17.40 -11.87 -35.06
C PHE A 295 -17.90 -13.32 -35.16
N CYS A 296 -17.90 -14.07 -34.05
CA CYS A 296 -18.44 -15.42 -34.00
C CYS A 296 -19.94 -15.45 -34.37
N LEU A 297 -20.72 -14.47 -33.91
CA LEU A 297 -22.15 -14.37 -34.21
C LEU A 297 -22.39 -14.07 -35.71
N ILE A 298 -21.59 -13.19 -36.33
CA ILE A 298 -21.57 -12.95 -37.78
C ILE A 298 -21.22 -14.22 -38.56
N VAL A 299 -20.20 -14.98 -38.13
CA VAL A 299 -19.80 -16.25 -38.77
C VAL A 299 -20.92 -17.30 -38.69
N VAL A 300 -21.59 -17.42 -37.53
CA VAL A 300 -22.73 -18.34 -37.34
C VAL A 300 -23.93 -17.91 -38.21
N LEU A 301 -24.26 -16.62 -38.26
CA LEU A 301 -25.29 -16.09 -39.16
C LEU A 301 -24.98 -16.40 -40.63
N ARG A 302 -23.74 -16.11 -41.08
CA ARG A 302 -23.30 -16.38 -42.46
C ARG A 302 -23.39 -17.87 -42.80
N ASN A 303 -23.00 -18.76 -41.89
CA ASN A 303 -23.15 -20.21 -42.09
C ASN A 303 -24.63 -20.66 -42.14
N ARG A 304 -25.51 -20.09 -41.31
CA ARG A 304 -26.96 -20.36 -41.36
C ARG A 304 -27.58 -19.88 -42.68
N ILE A 305 -27.20 -18.70 -43.17
CA ILE A 305 -27.63 -18.17 -44.46
C ILE A 305 -27.13 -19.05 -45.62
N MET A 306 -25.85 -19.41 -45.63
CA MET A 306 -25.26 -20.26 -46.69
C MET A 306 -25.84 -21.69 -46.71
N THR A 307 -26.15 -22.27 -45.55
CA THR A 307 -26.81 -23.58 -45.49
C THR A 307 -28.28 -23.52 -45.91
N ALA A 308 -29.01 -22.45 -45.55
CA ALA A 308 -30.37 -22.21 -46.06
C ALA A 308 -30.37 -21.99 -47.59
N TYR A 309 -29.38 -21.26 -48.13
CA TYR A 309 -29.23 -21.03 -49.57
C TYR A 309 -28.95 -22.33 -50.32
N ARG A 310 -27.99 -23.14 -49.84
CA ARG A 310 -27.71 -24.49 -50.38
C ARG A 310 -28.94 -25.39 -50.32
N LYS A 311 -29.76 -25.32 -49.26
CA LYS A 311 -31.01 -26.09 -49.14
C LYS A 311 -32.05 -25.65 -50.17
N ARG A 312 -32.24 -24.34 -50.41
CA ARG A 312 -33.08 -23.84 -51.52
C ARG A 312 -32.57 -24.32 -52.88
N GLN A 313 -31.28 -24.20 -53.14
CA GLN A 313 -30.67 -24.56 -54.43
C GLN A 313 -30.75 -26.08 -54.71
N SER A 314 -30.65 -26.93 -53.69
CA SER A 314 -30.83 -28.38 -53.82
C SER A 314 -32.29 -28.79 -54.02
N SER A 315 -33.26 -28.09 -53.41
CA SER A 315 -34.68 -28.23 -53.74
C SER A 315 -34.98 -27.81 -55.19
N GLN A 316 -34.32 -26.76 -55.69
CA GLN A 316 -34.52 -26.25 -57.06
C GLN A 316 -33.95 -27.20 -58.13
N ARG A 317 -32.88 -27.94 -57.83
CA ARG A 317 -32.34 -29.04 -58.67
C ARG A 317 -33.20 -30.31 -58.71
N ARG A 318 -34.30 -30.41 -57.93
CA ARG A 318 -35.21 -31.58 -57.92
C ARG A 318 -36.52 -31.37 -58.69
N ARG A 319 -36.63 -30.34 -59.53
CA ARG A 319 -37.75 -30.22 -60.49
C ARG A 319 -37.50 -31.11 -61.72
N PRO A 320 -38.48 -31.88 -62.21
CA PRO A 320 -38.33 -32.65 -63.43
C PRO A 320 -38.05 -31.75 -64.65
N VAL A 321 -37.20 -32.22 -65.56
CA VAL A 321 -36.95 -31.58 -66.86
C VAL A 321 -37.93 -32.15 -67.87
N LEU A 322 -38.74 -31.29 -68.50
CA LEU A 322 -39.56 -31.66 -69.66
C LEU A 322 -38.68 -31.70 -70.93
N PRO A 323 -38.90 -32.62 -71.88
CA PRO A 323 -38.01 -32.79 -73.03
C PRO A 323 -38.35 -31.86 -74.21
N HIS A 324 -37.35 -31.09 -74.66
CA HIS A 324 -37.02 -30.70 -76.05
C HIS A 324 -38.08 -29.97 -76.93
N PRO A 325 -37.66 -29.19 -77.97
CA PRO A 325 -36.80 -29.60 -79.09
C PRO A 325 -35.63 -28.64 -79.42
N HIS A 326 -35.11 -28.73 -80.66
CA HIS A 326 -33.81 -28.23 -81.12
C HIS A 326 -33.81 -26.80 -81.69
N SER A 327 -32.67 -26.11 -81.60
CA SER A 327 -32.03 -25.47 -82.78
C SER A 327 -30.53 -25.20 -82.54
N THR A 328 -29.79 -25.05 -83.65
CA THR A 328 -28.38 -24.62 -83.76
C THR A 328 -28.20 -23.14 -83.35
N THR A 329 -27.01 -22.59 -83.01
CA THR A 329 -25.79 -22.48 -83.84
C THR A 329 -24.54 -21.99 -83.06
N ALA A 330 -23.38 -22.14 -83.72
CA ALA A 330 -22.21 -21.23 -83.71
C ALA A 330 -21.30 -21.07 -82.46
N SER A 331 -20.01 -21.20 -82.76
CA SER A 331 -18.81 -20.88 -81.99
C SER A 331 -18.63 -19.40 -81.64
N LEU A 332 -17.83 -19.13 -80.59
CA LEU A 332 -16.64 -18.30 -80.76
C LEU A 332 -15.52 -18.67 -79.77
N SER A 333 -14.28 -18.47 -80.19
CA SER A 333 -13.05 -18.64 -79.41
C SER A 333 -12.39 -17.29 -79.11
N THR A 334 -11.74 -17.15 -77.95
CA THR A 334 -10.71 -16.12 -77.76
C THR A 334 -9.65 -16.59 -76.75
N GLN A 335 -8.38 -16.48 -77.15
CA GLN A 335 -7.23 -16.45 -76.25
C GLN A 335 -6.92 -14.98 -75.92
N ILE A 336 -6.30 -14.72 -74.76
CA ILE A 336 -5.44 -13.54 -74.52
C ILE A 336 -4.18 -14.06 -73.81
N SER A 337 -3.03 -13.42 -74.08
CA SER A 337 -1.67 -13.87 -73.72
C SER A 337 -0.94 -12.78 -72.89
N GLU A 338 0.41 -12.86 -72.85
CA GLU A 338 1.36 -11.92 -72.21
C GLU A 338 1.47 -12.14 -70.67
N GLU A 339 2.66 -12.30 -70.04
CA GLU A 339 3.93 -11.53 -70.05
C GLU A 339 3.76 -10.12 -69.43
N PHE A 340 4.66 -9.55 -68.60
CA PHE A 340 6.09 -9.77 -68.26
C PHE A 340 6.31 -9.23 -66.78
N LEU A 341 7.45 -9.06 -66.07
CA LEU A 341 8.92 -9.18 -66.22
C LEU A 341 9.59 -9.09 -64.79
N SER A 342 10.75 -9.74 -64.55
CA SER A 342 11.78 -9.48 -63.47
C SER A 342 11.39 -9.60 -61.97
N SER A 343 12.08 -10.44 -61.16
CA SER A 343 13.35 -10.26 -60.37
C SER A 343 13.05 -9.90 -58.89
N GLU A 344 13.89 -10.11 -57.85
CA GLU A 344 15.36 -10.22 -57.71
C GLU A 344 15.81 -11.49 -56.91
N SER A 345 17.00 -11.48 -56.27
CA SER A 345 17.76 -12.68 -55.85
C SER A 345 17.78 -13.05 -54.34
N LEU A 346 18.23 -14.29 -54.09
CA LEU A 346 18.71 -14.90 -52.83
C LEU A 346 19.82 -14.08 -52.08
N PRO A 347 20.19 -14.36 -50.79
CA PRO A 347 20.43 -15.71 -50.22
C PRO A 347 20.06 -15.98 -48.74
N SER A 348 20.40 -17.20 -48.29
CA SER A 348 20.04 -17.87 -47.03
C SER A 348 21.05 -17.70 -45.86
N PRO A 349 20.65 -17.93 -44.59
CA PRO A 349 21.50 -17.75 -43.41
C PRO A 349 22.38 -18.97 -43.04
N PRO A 350 23.52 -18.77 -42.34
CA PRO A 350 24.37 -19.82 -41.75
C PRO A 350 23.92 -20.26 -40.34
N PRO A 351 24.46 -21.37 -39.77
CA PRO A 351 23.94 -22.02 -38.57
C PRO A 351 24.54 -21.56 -37.23
N LEU A 352 23.90 -21.98 -36.13
CA LEU A 352 24.35 -21.81 -34.74
C LEU A 352 25.69 -22.50 -34.46
N SER A 353 26.46 -21.92 -33.54
CA SER A 353 27.50 -22.62 -32.77
C SER A 353 27.22 -22.50 -31.26
N SER A 354 27.67 -23.48 -30.48
CA SER A 354 27.45 -23.55 -29.04
C SER A 354 28.75 -23.38 -28.26
N SER A 355 28.69 -22.76 -27.09
CA SER A 355 29.69 -22.96 -26.04
C SER A 355 29.04 -22.82 -24.67
N SER A 356 29.36 -23.73 -23.76
CA SER A 356 28.94 -23.68 -22.37
C SER A 356 30.11 -23.24 -21.49
N LYS A 357 29.82 -22.40 -20.49
CA LYS A 357 30.70 -22.17 -19.33
C LYS A 357 29.85 -22.06 -18.08
N SER A 358 30.19 -22.85 -17.07
CA SER A 358 29.61 -22.81 -15.73
C SER A 358 30.27 -21.72 -14.87
N PRO A 359 29.54 -21.03 -13.99
CA PRO A 359 30.13 -20.21 -12.94
C PRO A 359 30.89 -21.07 -11.91
N ILE A 360 31.87 -20.47 -11.24
CA ILE A 360 32.61 -21.05 -10.11
C ILE A 360 32.24 -20.25 -8.86
N TYR A 361 31.96 -20.93 -7.75
CA TYR A 361 31.73 -20.30 -6.44
C TYR A 361 33.06 -19.95 -5.76
N PRO A 362 33.21 -18.74 -5.21
CA PRO A 362 34.22 -18.44 -4.18
C PRO A 362 33.79 -19.01 -2.82
N THR A 363 34.76 -19.30 -1.96
CA THR A 363 34.56 -19.82 -0.59
C THR A 363 34.52 -18.72 0.47
N GLU A 364 33.90 -19.02 1.61
CA GLU A 364 33.86 -18.15 2.80
C GLU A 364 35.14 -18.29 3.66
N ASP A 365 35.48 -17.23 4.40
CA ASP A 365 36.47 -17.22 5.48
C ASP A 365 35.82 -16.73 6.80
N PRO A 366 36.14 -17.31 7.97
CA PRO A 366 35.45 -17.02 9.23
C PRO A 366 35.98 -15.78 9.97
N ILE A 367 35.07 -14.93 10.45
CA ILE A 367 35.40 -13.76 11.30
C ILE A 367 35.15 -14.07 12.78
N PHE A 368 36.08 -13.66 13.64
CA PHE A 368 36.04 -13.90 15.08
C PHE A 368 35.02 -13.02 15.82
N PHE A 369 34.37 -13.60 16.85
CA PHE A 369 33.57 -12.86 17.82
C PHE A 369 34.45 -12.03 18.76
N SER A 370 33.95 -10.85 19.15
CA SER A 370 34.49 -10.03 20.24
C SER A 370 33.35 -9.54 21.17
N SER A 371 33.65 -9.44 22.45
CA SER A 371 32.64 -9.24 23.52
C SER A 371 32.13 -7.80 23.62
N PRO A 372 30.88 -7.57 24.08
CA PRO A 372 30.28 -6.24 24.15
C PRO A 372 30.90 -5.36 25.27
N PRO A 373 31.07 -4.04 25.05
CA PRO A 373 31.52 -3.10 26.07
C PRO A 373 30.43 -2.74 27.08
N GLN A 374 30.85 -2.35 28.30
CA GLN A 374 29.97 -2.01 29.42
C GLN A 374 29.30 -0.62 29.28
N ILE A 375 28.03 -0.53 29.66
CA ILE A 375 27.25 0.73 29.63
C ILE A 375 27.67 1.64 30.79
N GLN A 376 28.21 2.82 30.47
CA GLN A 376 28.42 3.89 31.46
C GLN A 376 27.19 4.81 31.53
N LYS A 377 26.81 5.21 32.75
CA LYS A 377 25.69 6.14 33.00
C LYS A 377 26.04 7.53 32.50
N GLN A 378 25.41 7.98 31.41
CA GLN A 378 25.56 9.36 30.93
C GLN A 378 24.81 10.37 31.82
N LYS A 379 25.41 11.55 31.95
CA LYS A 379 24.86 12.73 32.63
C LYS A 379 23.82 13.40 31.70
N PRO A 380 22.77 14.08 32.21
CA PRO A 380 21.81 14.76 31.34
C PRO A 380 22.51 15.86 30.51
N LEU A 381 22.46 15.74 29.18
CA LEU A 381 22.71 16.86 28.28
C LEU A 381 21.40 17.64 28.11
N THR A 382 21.39 18.89 28.54
CA THR A 382 20.34 19.85 28.19
C THR A 382 20.58 20.34 26.77
N LEU A 383 19.63 20.06 25.87
CA LEU A 383 19.68 20.58 24.50
C LEU A 383 19.17 22.03 24.46
N ASP A 384 19.85 22.87 23.69
CA ASP A 384 19.50 24.28 23.48
C ASP A 384 18.32 24.44 22.51
N SER A 385 17.51 25.48 22.71
CA SER A 385 16.32 25.80 21.92
C SER A 385 16.66 26.50 20.58
N THR A 386 17.85 26.22 20.03
CA THR A 386 18.45 26.89 18.87
C THR A 386 18.71 25.96 17.69
N VAL A 387 18.28 24.69 17.77
CA VAL A 387 18.47 23.70 16.71
C VAL A 387 17.74 24.15 15.44
N PRO A 388 18.46 24.48 14.35
CA PRO A 388 17.83 24.87 13.11
C PRO A 388 17.17 23.67 12.44
N LEU A 389 16.18 23.93 11.58
CA LEU A 389 15.76 22.94 10.58
C LEU A 389 16.97 22.48 9.75
N PRO A 390 17.04 21.19 9.35
CA PRO A 390 18.04 20.74 8.40
C PRO A 390 17.88 21.52 7.08
N THR A 391 18.98 22.01 6.51
CA THR A 391 18.97 22.60 5.18
C THR A 391 18.53 21.54 4.18
N LYS A 392 17.33 21.70 3.61
CA LYS A 392 16.73 20.75 2.65
C LYS A 392 17.77 20.38 1.59
N PHE A 393 18.04 19.09 1.44
CA PHE A 393 19.04 18.60 0.49
C PHE A 393 18.76 19.14 -0.91
N ASN A 394 19.83 19.51 -1.63
CA ASN A 394 19.73 20.22 -2.92
C ASN A 394 18.80 19.49 -3.88
N GLN A 395 17.66 20.12 -4.18
CA GLN A 395 16.80 19.70 -5.28
C GLN A 395 17.62 19.79 -6.57
N GLN A 396 17.88 18.64 -7.21
CA GLN A 396 18.46 18.63 -8.54
C GLN A 396 17.47 19.31 -9.50
N SER A 397 17.87 20.46 -10.03
CA SER A 397 17.10 21.17 -11.05
C SER A 397 16.77 20.22 -12.21
N PRO A 398 15.52 20.16 -12.68
CA PRO A 398 15.20 19.36 -13.85
C PRO A 398 15.97 19.91 -15.05
N MET A 399 16.65 19.04 -15.78
CA MET A 399 17.15 19.40 -17.11
C MET A 399 15.94 19.62 -18.02
N SER A 400 15.80 20.85 -18.51
CA SER A 400 14.91 21.21 -19.62
C SER A 400 15.22 20.35 -20.87
N PRO A 401 14.23 20.09 -21.74
CA PRO A 401 14.34 19.14 -22.85
C PRO A 401 15.28 19.60 -23.98
#